data_AF-A0A370FXQ9-F1
#
_entry.id   AF-A0A370FXQ9-F1
#
_cell.length_a   1.000
_cell.length_b   1.000
_cell.length_c   1.000
_cell.angle_alpha   90.00
_cell.angle_beta   90.00
_cell.angle_gamma   90.00
#
_symmetry.space_group_name_H-M   'P 1'
#
loop_
_entity.id
_entity.type
_entity.pdbx_description
1 polymer ?
#
loop_
_entity_poly.entity_id
_entity_poly.type
_entity_poly.pdbx_seq_one_letter_code
_entity_poly.pdbx_strand_id
1 'polypeptide(L)'
;MNFVPKLEASGAGVSVAFGPSLDLELAPGGGVKTVEVAKGKFDGAATEIQFANAHGSATGVVGPVTIRPYVTVKSAAGDVVTTFGKPWVL
;
A
#
# COMPACT_ATOMS: atom_id res chain seq x y z
N MET A 1 -30.77 -23.96 20.22
CA MET A 1 -29.41 -24.35 19.80
C MET A 1 -28.50 -23.19 20.14
N ASN A 2 -27.57 -23.35 21.07
CA ASN A 2 -26.60 -22.29 21.39
C ASN A 2 -25.52 -22.30 20.32
N PHE A 3 -25.43 -21.21 19.55
CA PHE A 3 -24.35 -20.98 18.62
C PHE A 3 -23.17 -20.40 19.39
N VAL A 4 -22.01 -21.08 19.34
CA VAL A 4 -20.76 -20.57 19.90
C VAL A 4 -19.82 -20.29 18.73
N PRO A 5 -19.42 -19.04 18.48
CA PRO A 5 -18.47 -18.71 17.43
C PRO A 5 -17.16 -19.45 17.67
N LYS A 6 -16.57 -19.96 16.59
CA LYS A 6 -15.30 -20.69 16.65
C LYS A 6 -14.18 -19.75 16.21
N LEU A 7 -13.23 -19.51 17.12
CA LEU A 7 -12.03 -18.69 16.92
C LEU A 7 -10.84 -19.63 16.69
N GLU A 8 -10.13 -19.44 15.59
CA GLU A 8 -8.92 -20.19 15.27
C GLU A 8 -7.77 -19.21 15.02
N ALA A 9 -6.67 -19.40 15.74
CA ALA A 9 -5.45 -18.64 15.52
C ALA A 9 -4.50 -19.46 14.65
N SER A 10 -4.15 -18.91 13.49
CA SER A 10 -3.10 -19.42 12.62
C SER A 10 -1.80 -18.66 12.93
N GLY A 11 -0.65 -19.29 12.70
CA GLY A 11 0.65 -18.58 12.81
C GLY A 11 0.77 -17.35 11.88
N ALA A 12 -0.18 -17.17 10.96
CA ALA A 12 -0.24 -16.08 10.00
C ALA A 12 -1.54 -15.25 10.06
N GLY A 13 -2.43 -15.43 11.05
CA GLY A 13 -3.71 -14.73 11.07
C GLY A 13 -4.71 -15.22 12.12
N VAL A 14 -5.90 -14.63 12.11
CA VAL A 14 -7.03 -14.99 12.99
C VAL A 14 -8.29 -15.17 12.16
N SER A 15 -8.92 -16.32 12.31
CA SER A 15 -10.19 -16.68 11.67
C SER A 15 -11.32 -16.71 12.68
N VAL A 16 -12.51 -16.21 12.32
CA VAL A 16 -13.74 -16.35 13.09
C VAL A 16 -14.87 -16.85 12.18
N ALA A 17 -15.44 -18.00 12.53
CA ALA A 17 -16.57 -18.59 11.81
C ALA A 17 -17.90 -18.37 12.57
N PHE A 18 -18.90 -17.85 11.84
CA PHE A 18 -20.25 -17.56 12.32
C PHE A 18 -21.29 -18.45 11.64
N GLY A 19 -21.21 -19.76 11.89
CA GLY A 19 -22.17 -20.73 11.35
C GLY A 19 -21.90 -21.03 9.88
N PRO A 20 -22.89 -21.47 9.09
CA PRO A 20 -22.66 -21.91 7.70
C PRO A 20 -22.49 -20.76 6.68
N SER A 21 -22.64 -19.51 7.10
CA SER A 21 -22.90 -18.39 6.16
C SER A 21 -21.94 -17.20 6.26
N LEU A 22 -21.05 -17.16 7.25
CA LEU A 22 -20.14 -16.02 7.42
C LEU A 22 -18.83 -16.46 8.09
N ASP A 23 -17.73 -16.21 7.39
CA ASP A 23 -16.37 -16.37 7.90
C ASP A 23 -15.61 -15.04 7.75
N LEU A 24 -14.82 -14.69 8.76
CA LEU A 24 -13.93 -13.54 8.77
C LEU A 24 -12.49 -14.00 8.97
N GLU A 25 -11.60 -13.59 8.07
CA GLU A 25 -10.15 -13.81 8.20
C GLU A 25 -9.41 -12.48 8.31
N LEU A 26 -8.51 -12.39 9.29
CA LEU A 26 -7.58 -11.28 9.44
C LEU A 26 -6.14 -11.80 9.38
N ALA A 27 -5.40 -11.34 8.37
CA ALA A 27 -3.97 -11.60 8.23
C ALA A 27 -3.16 -10.33 8.47
N PRO A 28 -1.86 -10.43 8.81
CA PRO A 28 -0.94 -9.31 8.80
C PRO A 28 -0.97 -8.56 7.47
N GLY A 29 -0.90 -7.23 7.53
CA GLY A 29 -0.92 -6.39 6.33
C GLY A 29 0.20 -6.72 5.36
N GLY A 30 -0.03 -6.48 4.07
CA GLY A 30 0.90 -6.83 2.97
C GLY A 30 2.22 -6.03 2.92
N GLY A 31 2.55 -5.29 3.98
CA GLY A 31 3.73 -4.43 4.07
C GLY A 31 3.65 -3.18 3.20
N VAL A 32 4.79 -2.51 3.04
CA VAL A 32 4.91 -1.32 2.19
C VAL A 32 4.98 -1.73 0.72
N LYS A 33 4.18 -1.06 -0.13
CA LYS A 33 4.21 -1.21 -1.59
C LYS A 33 4.59 0.11 -2.23
N THR A 34 5.39 0.03 -3.28
CA THR A 34 5.79 1.19 -4.09
C THR A 34 4.99 1.19 -5.39
N VAL A 35 4.41 2.34 -5.73
CA VAL A 35 3.61 2.52 -6.94
C VAL A 35 4.18 3.69 -7.72
N GLU A 36 4.64 3.44 -8.94
CA GLU A 36 5.10 4.48 -9.86
C GLU A 36 3.88 5.12 -10.54
N VAL A 37 3.67 6.42 -10.34
CA VAL A 37 2.57 7.17 -10.97
C VAL A 37 2.96 7.71 -12.34
N ALA A 38 4.21 8.15 -12.49
CA ALA A 38 4.75 8.67 -13.74
C ALA A 38 6.25 8.39 -13.82
N LYS A 39 6.77 8.25 -15.04
CA LYS A 39 8.17 8.05 -15.33
C LYS A 39 8.55 8.75 -16.62
N GLY A 40 9.67 9.47 -16.59
CA GLY A 40 10.20 10.18 -17.74
C GLY A 40 11.71 10.10 -17.78
N LYS A 41 12.26 10.16 -19.00
CA LYS A 41 13.68 10.46 -19.23
C LYS A 41 13.81 11.95 -19.49
N PHE A 42 14.92 12.53 -19.07
CA PHE A 42 15.23 13.92 -19.33
C PHE A 42 16.74 14.11 -19.38
N ASP A 43 17.15 15.15 -20.10
CA ASP A 43 18.53 15.60 -20.20
C ASP A 43 18.61 17.06 -19.74
N GLY A 44 19.81 17.49 -19.35
CA GLY A 44 20.05 18.85 -18.88
C GLY A 44 19.97 19.03 -17.36
N ALA A 45 20.19 20.26 -16.91
CA ALA A 45 20.38 20.57 -15.49
C ALA A 45 19.09 20.61 -14.67
N ALA A 46 17.94 20.85 -15.30
CA ALA A 46 16.64 20.93 -14.64
C ALA A 46 15.54 20.44 -15.58
N THR A 47 14.54 19.78 -15.00
CA THR A 47 13.32 19.36 -15.69
C THR A 47 12.14 19.48 -14.72
N GLU A 48 10.94 19.56 -15.27
CA GLU A 48 9.71 19.54 -14.51
C GLU A 48 8.73 18.55 -15.16
N ILE A 49 8.14 17.69 -14.33
CA ILE A 49 7.07 16.78 -14.73
C ILE A 49 5.90 17.05 -13.81
N GLN A 50 4.77 17.42 -14.39
CA GLN A 50 3.52 17.62 -13.66
C GLN A 50 2.51 16.56 -14.08
N PHE A 51 1.73 16.08 -13.12
CA PHE A 51 0.60 15.19 -13.35
C PHE A 51 -0.54 15.61 -12.42
N ALA A 52 -1.78 15.37 -12.86
CA ALA A 52 -2.98 15.72 -12.11
C ALA A 52 -3.97 14.55 -12.15
N ASN A 53 -4.84 14.48 -11.14
CA ASN A 53 -5.91 13.48 -11.04
C ASN A 53 -5.44 12.02 -11.10
N ALA A 54 -4.27 11.71 -10.55
CA ALA A 54 -3.85 10.33 -10.36
C ALA A 54 -4.80 9.62 -9.39
N HIS A 55 -5.28 8.43 -9.79
CA HIS A 55 -6.23 7.65 -9.00
C HIS A 55 -5.64 6.29 -8.62
N GLY A 56 -5.88 5.87 -7.38
CA GLY A 56 -5.46 4.58 -6.85
C GLY A 56 -6.43 4.10 -5.77
N SER A 57 -6.50 2.79 -5.57
CA SER A 57 -7.38 2.15 -4.58
C SER A 57 -6.63 1.08 -3.80
N ALA A 58 -6.89 1.00 -2.49
CA ALA A 58 -6.46 -0.09 -1.63
C ALA A 58 -7.70 -0.74 -1.00
N THR A 59 -7.84 -2.06 -1.15
CA THR A 59 -9.02 -2.82 -0.70
C THR A 59 -8.61 -3.98 0.20
N GLY A 60 -9.53 -4.46 1.04
CA GLY A 60 -9.24 -5.55 1.98
C GLY A 60 -8.26 -5.16 3.08
N VAL A 61 -8.10 -3.86 3.33
CA VAL A 61 -7.25 -3.34 4.42
C VAL A 61 -8.13 -3.10 5.63
N VAL A 62 -7.71 -3.65 6.77
CA VAL A 62 -8.30 -3.38 8.08
C VAL A 62 -7.33 -2.49 8.84
N GLY A 63 -7.72 -1.24 9.06
CA GLY A 63 -6.88 -0.20 9.67
C GLY A 63 -6.52 0.95 8.72
N PRO A 64 -5.79 1.97 9.20
CA PRO A 64 -5.46 3.15 8.41
C PRO A 64 -4.50 2.81 7.26
N VAL A 65 -4.80 3.33 6.07
CA VAL A 65 -3.89 3.25 4.91
C VAL A 65 -3.03 4.51 4.90
N THR A 66 -1.71 4.34 4.88
CA THR A 66 -0.77 5.47 4.77
C THR A 66 -0.11 5.49 3.40
N ILE A 67 -0.17 6.63 2.73
CA ILE A 67 0.51 6.89 1.45
C ILE A 67 1.68 7.84 1.71
N ARG A 68 2.85 7.54 1.14
CA ARG A 68 4.01 8.43 1.20
C ARG A 68 4.43 8.82 -0.22
N PRO A 69 4.20 10.08 -0.62
CA PRO A 69 4.71 10.58 -1.89
C PRO A 69 6.24 10.52 -1.92
N TYR A 70 6.80 10.19 -3.08
CA TYR A 70 8.24 10.18 -3.28
C TYR A 70 8.59 10.60 -4.71
N VAL A 71 9.82 11.07 -4.88
CA VAL A 71 10.42 11.31 -6.20
C VAL A 71 11.79 10.66 -6.20
N THR A 72 12.05 9.83 -7.21
CA THR A 72 13.34 9.20 -7.43
C THR A 72 13.95 9.71 -8.73
N VAL A 73 15.19 10.20 -8.66
CA VAL A 73 15.99 10.58 -9.82
C VAL A 73 17.13 9.57 -9.95
N LYS A 74 17.32 9.06 -11.18
CA LYS A 74 18.42 8.15 -11.52
C LYS A 74 19.28 8.78 -12.61
N SER A 75 20.58 8.94 -12.34
CA SER A 75 21.54 9.42 -13.33
C SER A 75 21.92 8.29 -14.30
N ALA A 76 22.42 8.65 -15.48
CA ALA A 76 22.96 7.69 -16.45
C ALA A 76 24.22 6.98 -15.91
N ALA A 77 24.97 7.63 -15.03
CA ALA A 77 26.13 7.05 -14.35
C ALA A 77 25.75 6.02 -13.26
N GLY A 78 24.46 5.95 -12.89
CA GLY A 78 23.93 4.97 -11.94
C GLY A 78 23.59 5.53 -10.56
N ASP A 79 23.80 6.82 -10.32
CA ASP A 79 23.44 7.47 -9.05
C ASP A 79 21.92 7.47 -8.87
N VAL A 80 21.47 7.27 -7.64
CA VAL A 80 20.04 7.27 -7.31
C VAL A 80 19.82 8.12 -6.07
N VAL A 81 18.94 9.12 -6.20
CA VAL A 81 18.48 9.93 -5.07
C VAL A 81 16.96 9.82 -4.99
N THR A 82 16.46 9.56 -3.78
CA THR A 82 15.02 9.53 -3.50
C THR A 82 14.69 10.50 -2.40
N THR A 83 13.66 11.32 -2.61
CA THR A 83 13.11 12.22 -1.60
C THR A 83 11.69 11.82 -1.27
N PHE A 84 11.30 12.07 -0.02
CA PHE A 84 9.97 11.71 0.49
C PHE A 84 9.21 12.96 0.91
N GLY A 85 7.95 13.02 0.50
CA GLY A 85 7.00 14.02 0.95
C GLY A 85 6.36 13.66 2.28
N LYS A 86 5.49 14.56 2.77
CA LYS A 86 4.68 14.33 3.96
C LYS A 86 3.74 13.12 3.73
N PRO A 87 3.65 12.18 4.69
CA PRO A 87 2.71 11.07 4.58
C PRO A 87 1.26 11.56 4.68
N TRP A 88 0.38 10.89 3.94
CA TRP A 88 -1.07 11.05 3.99
C TRP A 88 -1.68 9.82 4.63
N VAL A 89 -2.61 10.02 5.55
CA VAL A 89 -3.38 8.94 6.17
C VAL A 89 -4.79 9.03 5.62
N LEU A 90 -5.27 7.93 5.06
CA LEU A 90 -6.63 7.76 4.54
C LEU A 90 -7.54 7.14 5.60
#